data_AF-A0A7S2PEC5-F1
#
_entry.id   AF-A0A7S2PEC5-F1
#
_cell.length_a   1.000
_cell.length_b   1.000
_cell.length_c   1.000
_cell.angle_alpha   90.00
_cell.angle_beta   90.00
_cell.angle_gamma   90.00
#
_symmetry.space_group_name_H-M   'P 1'
#
loop_
_entity.id
_entity.type
_entity.pdbx_description
1 polymer ?
#
loop_
_entity_poly.entity_id
_entity_poly.type
_entity_poly.pdbx_seq_one_letter_code
_entity_poly.pdbx_strand_id
1 'polypeptide(L)'
;GPEGHASEYPGWGMDGARLHSLVPADRWCVSLGDLRFFLREVAREVQQGRIAPTERDAFDPGDNHDGPNMYTVVDAFLKSLTHEAGKMSWALLRNPKGVTCDVFITHCWAEGVYEFIHKVVHSWPARARGAWCCIFANPHNLDIGGLINDPGSSPFAVALRSTSCVMVVPNTRCSIYSRIWCVYEAYLAVESNSLVFTAARAVGVCDLCLRGLLPVAASAALGVLVPRRLSTPVSDEAAANIR
;
A
#
# COMPACT_ATOMS: atom_id res chain seq x y z
N GLY A 1 -21.58 14.77 -18.53
CA GLY A 1 -22.45 15.78 -17.88
C GLY A 1 -22.49 15.50 -16.38
N PRO A 2 -22.89 16.47 -15.55
CA PRO A 2 -22.83 16.36 -14.08
C PRO A 2 -23.56 15.14 -13.50
N GLU A 3 -24.60 14.64 -14.17
CA GLU A 3 -25.34 13.43 -13.75
C GLU A 3 -24.51 12.13 -13.86
N GLY A 4 -23.54 12.06 -14.78
CA GLY A 4 -22.68 10.88 -14.92
C GLY A 4 -21.73 10.71 -13.73
N HIS A 5 -21.15 11.81 -13.27
CA HIS A 5 -20.16 11.81 -12.18
C HIS A 5 -20.76 11.42 -10.84
N ALA A 6 -22.01 11.79 -10.55
CA ALA A 6 -22.65 11.48 -9.26
C ALA A 6 -22.81 9.97 -9.01
N SER A 7 -22.96 9.16 -10.08
CA SER A 7 -23.08 7.70 -9.96
C SER A 7 -21.76 7.02 -9.60
N GLU A 8 -20.64 7.54 -10.11
CA GLU A 8 -19.29 6.99 -9.89
C GLU A 8 -18.60 7.64 -8.68
N TYR A 9 -18.98 8.87 -8.35
CA TYR A 9 -18.40 9.70 -7.30
C TYR A 9 -19.53 10.32 -6.46
N PRO A 10 -20.09 9.58 -5.48
CA PRO A 10 -21.22 10.05 -4.68
C PRO A 10 -20.95 11.34 -3.88
N GLY A 11 -19.69 11.68 -3.63
CA GLY A 11 -19.28 12.93 -2.99
C GLY A 11 -19.19 14.14 -3.92
N TRP A 12 -19.46 13.99 -5.22
CA TRP A 12 -19.30 15.06 -6.20
C TRP A 12 -20.17 16.29 -5.86
N GLY A 13 -19.54 17.46 -5.81
CA GLY A 13 -20.20 18.74 -5.52
C GLY A 13 -20.41 19.01 -4.02
N MET A 14 -19.97 18.11 -3.13
CA MET A 14 -19.98 18.35 -1.69
C MET A 14 -18.81 19.26 -1.27
N ASP A 15 -18.98 20.02 -0.19
CA ASP A 15 -17.89 20.79 0.41
C ASP A 15 -16.93 19.85 1.14
N GLY A 16 -15.73 19.66 0.58
CA GLY A 16 -14.75 18.74 1.11
C GLY A 16 -14.17 19.12 2.47
N ALA A 17 -14.01 20.42 2.77
CA ALA A 17 -13.53 20.86 4.07
C ALA A 17 -14.58 20.55 5.15
N ARG A 18 -15.86 20.81 4.85
CA ARG A 18 -16.96 20.43 5.73
C ARG A 18 -17.09 18.92 5.87
N LEU A 19 -16.87 18.17 4.79
CA LEU A 19 -16.99 16.70 4.83
C LEU A 19 -15.92 16.08 5.75
N HIS A 20 -14.68 16.59 5.66
CA HIS A 20 -13.57 16.17 6.54
C HIS A 20 -13.75 16.56 8.00
N SER A 21 -14.53 17.61 8.31
CA SER A 21 -14.85 17.93 9.71
C SER A 21 -16.00 17.08 10.29
N LEU A 22 -16.88 16.56 9.43
CA LEU A 22 -18.03 15.74 9.83
C LEU A 22 -17.70 14.24 9.89
N VAL A 23 -16.85 13.75 8.98
CA VAL A 23 -16.48 12.33 8.92
C VAL A 23 -15.17 12.13 9.69
N PRO A 24 -15.15 11.27 10.72
CA PRO A 24 -13.93 10.93 11.45
C PRO A 24 -12.80 10.40 10.55
N ALA A 25 -11.55 10.70 10.90
CA ALA A 25 -10.36 10.36 10.09
C ALA A 25 -10.14 8.84 9.90
N ASP A 26 -10.52 8.04 10.89
CA ASP A 26 -10.57 6.57 10.81
C ASP A 26 -11.65 6.04 9.85
N ARG A 27 -12.44 6.94 9.26
CA ARG A 27 -13.44 6.60 8.25
C ARG A 27 -13.13 7.10 6.85
N TRP A 28 -11.97 7.72 6.63
CA TRP A 28 -11.50 8.16 5.32
C TRP A 28 -10.90 7.00 4.52
N CYS A 29 -11.63 5.89 4.45
CA CYS A 29 -11.14 4.64 3.90
C CYS A 29 -11.72 4.34 2.52
N VAL A 30 -11.02 3.47 1.81
CA VAL A 30 -11.42 2.93 0.50
C VAL A 30 -11.79 1.46 0.64
N SER A 31 -12.76 1.00 -0.14
CA SER A 31 -13.10 -0.41 -0.24
C SER A 31 -12.23 -1.15 -1.25
N LEU A 32 -12.28 -2.49 -1.24
CA LEU A 32 -11.66 -3.31 -2.29
C LEU A 32 -12.22 -2.97 -3.69
N GLY A 33 -13.51 -2.65 -3.78
CA GLY A 33 -14.15 -2.23 -5.02
C GLY A 33 -13.61 -0.89 -5.53
N ASP A 34 -13.35 0.05 -4.62
CA ASP A 34 -12.77 1.35 -4.94
C ASP A 34 -11.35 1.18 -5.51
N LEU A 35 -10.49 0.37 -4.90
CA LEU A 35 -9.14 0.12 -5.42
C LEU A 35 -9.13 -0.45 -6.84
N ARG A 36 -10.03 -1.39 -7.12
CA ARG A 36 -10.18 -1.96 -8.48
C ARG A 36 -10.71 -0.93 -9.47
N PHE A 37 -11.61 -0.07 -9.04
CA PHE A 37 -12.11 1.05 -9.85
C PHE A 37 -10.99 2.04 -10.14
N PHE A 38 -10.23 2.44 -9.12
CA PHE A 38 -9.11 3.37 -9.25
C PHE A 38 -8.04 2.87 -10.22
N LEU A 39 -7.67 1.59 -10.14
CA LEU A 39 -6.72 0.97 -11.07
C LEU A 39 -7.16 1.13 -12.53
N ARG A 40 -8.45 0.90 -12.83
CA ARG A 40 -9.00 1.08 -14.18
C ARG A 40 -8.98 2.52 -14.62
N GLU A 41 -9.33 3.45 -13.73
CA GLU A 41 -9.28 4.88 -14.04
C GLU A 41 -7.85 5.31 -14.36
N VAL A 42 -6.88 5.00 -13.51
CA VAL A 42 -5.47 5.35 -13.77
C VAL A 42 -4.98 4.75 -15.08
N ALA A 43 -5.26 3.47 -15.35
CA ALA A 43 -4.90 2.84 -16.62
C ALA A 43 -5.52 3.56 -17.83
N ARG A 44 -6.78 3.99 -17.73
CA ARG A 44 -7.46 4.79 -18.76
C ARG A 44 -6.79 6.15 -18.95
N GLU A 45 -6.44 6.84 -17.86
CA GLU A 45 -5.78 8.15 -17.91
C GLU A 45 -4.37 8.06 -18.53
N VAL A 46 -3.64 6.97 -18.27
CA VAL A 46 -2.34 6.67 -18.92
C VAL A 46 -2.53 6.41 -20.40
N GLN A 47 -3.49 5.56 -20.79
CA GLN A 47 -3.78 5.27 -22.20
C GLN A 47 -4.20 6.51 -23.01
N GLN A 48 -4.86 7.45 -22.35
CA GLN A 48 -5.30 8.71 -22.96
C GLN A 48 -4.22 9.80 -22.90
N GLY A 49 -3.03 9.49 -22.38
CA GLY A 49 -1.89 10.41 -22.30
C GLY A 49 -2.06 11.53 -21.29
N ARG A 50 -3.06 11.47 -20.40
CA ARG A 50 -3.29 12.49 -19.36
C ARG A 50 -2.41 12.26 -18.13
N ILE A 51 -2.06 11.01 -17.85
CA ILE A 51 -0.94 10.68 -16.97
C ILE A 51 0.21 10.25 -17.89
N ALA A 52 1.26 11.07 -17.95
CA ALA A 52 2.41 10.84 -18.82
C ALA A 52 3.70 10.67 -17.99
N PRO A 53 4.70 9.93 -18.51
CA PRO A 53 6.00 9.81 -17.87
C PRO A 53 6.66 11.18 -17.65
N THR A 54 7.39 11.32 -16.54
CA THR A 54 8.11 12.54 -16.17
C THR A 54 9.57 12.24 -15.90
N GLU A 55 10.43 13.25 -15.78
CA GLU A 55 11.84 13.05 -15.40
C GLU A 55 11.99 12.37 -14.04
N ARG A 56 11.05 12.60 -13.11
CA ARG A 56 11.03 11.99 -11.77
C ARG A 56 10.37 10.62 -11.75
N ASP A 57 9.68 10.26 -12.82
CA ASP A 57 8.89 9.04 -12.92
C ASP A 57 8.81 8.58 -14.39
N ALA A 58 9.91 8.01 -14.86
CA ALA A 58 10.03 7.48 -16.22
C ALA A 58 9.38 6.09 -16.33
N PHE A 59 8.10 5.97 -15.99
CA PHE A 59 7.34 4.74 -16.17
C PHE A 59 7.07 4.47 -17.66
N ASP A 60 6.81 3.22 -18.03
CA ASP A 60 6.44 2.85 -19.40
C ASP A 60 4.90 2.84 -19.52
N PRO A 61 4.28 3.70 -20.34
CA PRO A 61 2.83 3.71 -20.52
C PRO A 61 2.25 2.39 -21.07
N GLY A 62 3.08 1.57 -21.71
CA GLY A 62 2.71 0.23 -22.19
C GLY A 62 2.82 -0.86 -21.12
N ASP A 63 3.41 -0.57 -19.96
CA ASP A 63 3.50 -1.53 -18.88
C ASP A 63 2.15 -1.71 -18.16
N ASN A 64 1.94 -2.91 -17.63
CA ASN A 64 0.80 -3.24 -16.79
C ASN A 64 1.24 -3.77 -15.42
N HIS A 65 2.49 -3.53 -15.05
CA HIS A 65 3.14 -4.16 -13.91
C HIS A 65 3.45 -3.18 -12.80
N ASP A 66 4.07 -2.05 -13.13
CA ASP A 66 4.48 -1.02 -12.18
C ASP A 66 3.54 0.18 -12.29
N GLY A 67 3.43 0.74 -13.50
CA GLY A 67 2.69 1.95 -13.77
C GLY A 67 3.34 3.21 -13.20
N PRO A 68 2.67 4.36 -13.31
CA PRO A 68 3.12 5.61 -12.72
C PRO A 68 3.20 5.49 -11.19
N ASN A 69 4.15 6.18 -10.58
CA ASN A 69 4.23 6.24 -9.13
C ASN A 69 3.17 7.17 -8.53
N MET A 70 3.05 7.14 -7.20
CA MET A 70 1.99 7.85 -6.48
C MET A 70 2.09 9.37 -6.61
N TYR A 71 3.30 9.92 -6.75
CA TYR A 71 3.47 11.36 -6.99
C TYR A 71 2.84 11.76 -8.31
N THR A 72 3.17 11.05 -9.38
CA THR A 72 2.66 11.32 -10.73
C THR A 72 1.14 11.16 -10.77
N VAL A 73 0.59 10.09 -10.18
CA VAL A 73 -0.85 9.87 -10.13
C VAL A 73 -1.56 10.96 -9.33
N VAL A 74 -1.00 11.37 -8.19
CA VAL A 74 -1.60 12.43 -7.37
C VAL A 74 -1.62 13.76 -8.12
N ASP A 75 -0.49 14.15 -8.70
CA ASP A 75 -0.32 15.44 -9.34
C ASP A 75 -1.09 15.55 -10.66
N ALA A 76 -1.04 14.52 -11.51
CA ALA A 76 -1.66 14.55 -12.82
C ALA A 76 -3.17 14.24 -12.79
N PHE A 77 -3.66 13.47 -11.80
CA PHE A 77 -5.03 12.98 -11.80
C PHE A 77 -5.81 13.32 -10.52
N LEU A 78 -5.37 12.86 -9.35
CA LEU A 78 -6.21 12.97 -8.14
C LEU A 78 -6.46 14.41 -7.73
N LYS A 79 -5.44 15.28 -7.79
CA LYS A 79 -5.61 16.69 -7.42
C LYS A 79 -6.65 17.36 -8.31
N SER A 80 -6.53 17.24 -9.63
CA SER A 80 -7.50 17.82 -10.58
C SER A 80 -8.92 17.29 -10.34
N LEU A 81 -9.08 15.96 -10.29
CA LEU A 81 -10.38 15.31 -10.07
C LEU A 81 -11.04 15.77 -8.77
N THR A 82 -10.31 15.69 -7.66
CA THR A 82 -10.87 16.05 -6.34
C THR A 82 -11.05 17.55 -6.18
N HIS A 83 -10.25 18.39 -6.86
CA HIS A 83 -10.44 19.84 -6.86
C HIS A 83 -11.78 20.21 -7.48
N GLU A 84 -12.08 19.67 -8.67
CA GLU A 84 -13.35 19.87 -9.36
C GLU A 84 -14.55 19.33 -8.57
N ALA A 85 -14.35 18.22 -7.86
CA ALA A 85 -15.41 17.59 -7.09
C ALA A 85 -15.76 18.30 -5.77
N GLY A 86 -14.93 19.25 -5.30
CA GLY A 86 -15.16 19.98 -4.04
C GLY A 86 -14.05 19.86 -2.98
N LYS A 87 -12.84 19.45 -3.39
CA LYS A 87 -11.58 19.42 -2.62
C LYS A 87 -11.49 18.39 -1.47
N MET A 88 -12.40 17.42 -1.40
CA MET A 88 -12.29 16.31 -0.44
C MET A 88 -11.16 15.34 -0.83
N SER A 89 -10.89 14.37 0.04
CA SER A 89 -10.01 13.26 -0.32
C SER A 89 -10.72 12.31 -1.27
N TRP A 90 -9.96 11.51 -2.03
CA TRP A 90 -10.57 10.56 -2.95
C TRP A 90 -11.42 9.51 -2.22
N ALA A 91 -11.00 9.10 -1.02
CA ALA A 91 -11.76 8.21 -0.16
C ALA A 91 -13.16 8.78 0.16
N LEU A 92 -13.26 10.05 0.54
CA LEU A 92 -14.55 10.70 0.83
C LEU A 92 -15.34 11.08 -0.43
N LEU A 93 -14.66 11.27 -1.56
CA LEU A 93 -15.32 11.44 -2.85
C LEU A 93 -16.08 10.17 -3.25
N ARG A 94 -15.49 9.00 -3.00
CA ARG A 94 -16.11 7.68 -3.22
C ARG A 94 -17.11 7.31 -2.14
N ASN A 95 -16.79 7.64 -0.89
CA ASN A 95 -17.53 7.22 0.29
C ASN A 95 -17.85 8.43 1.19
N PRO A 96 -18.82 9.29 0.83
CA PRO A 96 -19.09 10.51 1.59
C PRO A 96 -19.63 10.26 3.00
N LYS A 97 -20.13 9.05 3.30
CA LYS A 97 -20.53 8.63 4.66
C LYS A 97 -19.37 8.01 5.47
N GLY A 98 -18.21 7.86 4.85
CA GLY A 98 -17.05 7.16 5.39
C GLY A 98 -17.19 5.64 5.40
N VAL A 99 -16.05 4.95 5.48
CA VAL A 99 -15.95 3.49 5.62
C VAL A 99 -15.00 3.19 6.78
N THR A 100 -15.37 2.28 7.68
CA THR A 100 -14.52 1.90 8.82
C THR A 100 -13.13 1.43 8.37
N CYS A 101 -12.09 1.88 9.08
CA CYS A 101 -10.73 1.38 8.93
C CYS A 101 -10.59 -0.03 9.52
N ASP A 102 -10.68 -1.06 8.68
CA ASP A 102 -10.39 -2.44 9.10
C ASP A 102 -8.90 -2.77 8.89
N VAL A 103 -8.22 -2.06 7.97
CA VAL A 103 -6.80 -2.24 7.65
C VAL A 103 -6.13 -0.89 7.42
N PHE A 104 -4.99 -0.64 8.05
CA PHE A 104 -4.14 0.50 7.72
C PHE A 104 -3.06 0.05 6.74
N ILE A 105 -2.88 0.77 5.63
CA ILE A 105 -1.90 0.44 4.59
C ILE A 105 -0.74 1.42 4.68
N THR A 106 0.46 0.90 4.98
CA THR A 106 1.72 1.65 4.88
C THR A 106 2.45 1.30 3.58
N HIS A 107 2.89 2.32 2.85
CA HIS A 107 3.53 2.17 1.54
C HIS A 107 4.43 3.37 1.19
N CYS A 108 5.28 3.21 0.17
CA CYS A 108 6.10 4.30 -0.34
C CYS A 108 5.42 5.01 -1.51
N TRP A 109 5.55 6.34 -1.57
CA TRP A 109 5.02 7.11 -2.71
C TRP A 109 5.79 6.91 -4.03
N ALA A 110 7.03 6.44 -3.96
CA ALA A 110 7.83 6.12 -5.14
C ALA A 110 7.46 4.76 -5.77
N GLU A 111 6.56 4.00 -5.14
CA GLU A 111 6.03 2.75 -5.67
C GLU A 111 5.10 3.00 -6.86
N GLY A 112 5.17 2.13 -7.88
CA GLY A 112 4.25 2.11 -9.00
C GLY A 112 2.83 1.71 -8.57
N VAL A 113 1.83 2.45 -9.02
CA VAL A 113 0.43 2.29 -8.60
C VAL A 113 -0.18 0.94 -8.99
N TYR A 114 0.23 0.34 -10.10
CA TYR A 114 -0.28 -0.97 -10.53
C TYR A 114 0.24 -2.06 -9.61
N GLU A 115 1.56 -2.05 -9.35
CA GLU A 115 2.20 -2.97 -8.41
C GLU A 115 1.53 -2.88 -7.03
N PHE A 116 1.36 -1.66 -6.52
CA PHE A 116 0.73 -1.39 -5.24
C PHE A 116 -0.68 -1.99 -5.15
N ILE A 117 -1.57 -1.64 -6.10
CA ILE A 117 -2.95 -2.10 -6.05
C ILE A 117 -3.02 -3.62 -6.21
N HIS A 118 -2.21 -4.22 -7.07
CA HIS A 118 -2.19 -5.67 -7.26
C HIS A 118 -1.81 -6.39 -5.96
N LYS A 119 -0.80 -5.90 -5.23
CA LYS A 119 -0.40 -6.45 -3.92
C LYS A 119 -1.47 -6.30 -2.86
N VAL A 120 -2.07 -5.11 -2.76
CA VAL A 120 -3.13 -4.82 -1.79
C VAL A 120 -4.37 -5.65 -2.06
N VAL A 121 -4.82 -5.72 -3.31
CA VAL A 121 -6.00 -6.51 -3.71
C VAL A 121 -5.76 -8.01 -3.45
N HIS A 122 -4.57 -8.52 -3.75
CA HIS A 122 -4.23 -9.92 -3.52
C HIS A 122 -4.18 -10.26 -2.03
N SER A 123 -3.64 -9.34 -1.22
CA SER A 123 -3.43 -9.54 0.21
C SER A 123 -4.60 -9.05 1.07
N TRP A 124 -5.72 -8.68 0.44
CA TRP A 124 -6.86 -8.09 1.12
C TRP A 124 -7.47 -9.07 2.14
N PRO A 125 -7.57 -8.71 3.44
CA PRO A 125 -8.15 -9.60 4.43
C PRO A 125 -9.62 -9.90 4.14
N ALA A 126 -10.03 -11.17 4.23
CA ALA A 126 -11.34 -11.65 3.77
C ALA A 126 -12.56 -10.93 4.39
N ARG A 127 -12.42 -10.34 5.58
CA ARG A 127 -13.50 -9.62 6.28
C ARG A 127 -13.31 -8.11 6.33
N ALA A 128 -12.23 -7.58 5.73
CA ALA A 128 -11.99 -6.15 5.69
C ALA A 128 -12.94 -5.49 4.69
N ARG A 129 -13.62 -4.43 5.13
CA ARG A 129 -14.54 -3.61 4.34
C ARG A 129 -13.85 -2.35 3.83
N GLY A 130 -13.01 -1.75 4.67
CA GLY A 130 -12.27 -0.54 4.34
C GLY A 130 -10.80 -0.62 4.72
N ALA A 131 -9.99 0.05 3.92
CA ALA A 131 -8.60 0.30 4.24
C ALA A 131 -8.28 1.79 4.20
N TRP A 132 -7.50 2.24 5.18
CA TRP A 132 -6.95 3.58 5.20
C TRP A 132 -5.60 3.57 4.49
N CYS A 133 -5.39 4.50 3.55
CA CYS A 133 -4.13 4.64 2.83
C CYS A 133 -3.93 6.11 2.45
N CYS A 134 -2.73 6.65 2.69
CA CYS A 134 -2.50 8.09 2.64
C CYS A 134 -2.76 8.72 1.27
N ILE A 135 -2.52 8.00 0.17
CA ILE A 135 -2.81 8.49 -1.18
C ILE A 135 -4.32 8.73 -1.41
N PHE A 136 -5.19 7.98 -0.76
CA PHE A 136 -6.64 8.10 -0.94
C PHE A 136 -7.31 8.93 0.15
N ALA A 137 -6.80 8.82 1.38
CA ALA A 137 -7.42 9.38 2.57
C ALA A 137 -7.11 10.87 2.76
N ASN A 138 -5.90 11.31 2.37
CA ASN A 138 -5.50 12.69 2.56
C ASN A 138 -6.19 13.63 1.55
N PRO A 139 -6.72 14.79 1.99
CA PRO A 139 -7.25 15.79 1.07
C PRO A 139 -6.13 16.57 0.39
N HIS A 140 -5.66 16.10 -0.77
CA HIS A 140 -4.55 16.69 -1.53
C HIS A 140 -4.73 18.16 -1.96
N ASN A 141 -5.96 18.67 -1.89
CA ASN A 141 -6.32 20.05 -2.21
C ASN A 141 -6.60 20.94 -0.98
N LEU A 142 -6.47 20.40 0.23
CA LEU A 142 -6.57 21.15 1.49
C LEU A 142 -5.17 21.24 2.14
N ASP A 143 -5.10 21.89 3.31
CA ASP A 143 -3.85 22.05 4.04
C ASP A 143 -3.42 20.75 4.74
N ILE A 144 -2.76 19.86 3.98
CA ILE A 144 -2.16 18.64 4.53
C ILE A 144 -1.08 18.98 5.56
N GLY A 145 -0.33 20.07 5.36
CA GLY A 145 0.74 20.49 6.27
C GLY A 145 0.20 20.73 7.68
N GLY A 146 -0.91 21.46 7.77
CA GLY A 146 -1.64 21.65 9.02
C GLY A 146 -2.17 20.34 9.63
N LEU A 147 -2.67 19.41 8.81
CA LEU A 147 -3.18 18.11 9.27
C LEU A 147 -2.10 17.18 9.85
N ILE A 148 -0.85 17.34 9.45
CA ILE A 148 0.27 16.45 9.88
C ILE A 148 1.31 17.16 10.73
N ASN A 149 1.08 18.43 11.10
CA ASN A 149 2.01 19.22 11.90
C ASN A 149 2.23 18.62 13.30
N ASP A 150 1.20 18.00 13.86
CA ASP A 150 1.33 17.12 15.03
C ASP A 150 1.14 15.66 14.59
N PRO A 151 2.23 14.88 14.45
CA PRO A 151 2.15 13.48 14.04
C PRO A 151 1.22 12.64 14.92
N GLY A 152 1.15 12.94 16.22
CA GLY A 152 0.37 12.17 17.19
C GLY A 152 -1.14 12.32 17.01
N SER A 153 -1.62 13.50 16.60
CA SER A 153 -3.04 13.79 16.35
C SER A 153 -3.43 13.76 14.88
N SER A 154 -2.47 13.52 13.98
CA SER A 154 -2.70 13.44 12.54
C SER A 154 -3.79 12.42 12.14
N PRO A 155 -4.47 12.62 11.00
CA PRO A 155 -5.49 11.70 10.51
C PRO A 155 -5.04 10.25 10.39
N PHE A 156 -3.80 10.02 9.97
CA PHE A 156 -3.25 8.67 9.83
C PHE A 156 -2.97 8.04 11.19
N ALA A 157 -2.52 8.80 12.20
CA ALA A 157 -2.33 8.27 13.54
C ALA A 157 -3.67 7.92 14.21
N VAL A 158 -4.72 8.71 13.96
CA VAL A 158 -6.11 8.38 14.36
C VAL A 158 -6.57 7.07 13.70
N ALA A 159 -6.40 6.96 12.38
CA ALA A 159 -6.81 5.76 11.65
C ALA A 159 -6.03 4.51 12.06
N LEU A 160 -4.72 4.62 12.26
CA LEU A 160 -3.87 3.50 12.64
C LEU A 160 -4.24 2.96 14.02
N ARG A 161 -4.46 3.83 15.01
CA ARG A 161 -4.92 3.43 16.36
C ARG A 161 -6.32 2.84 16.39
N SER A 162 -7.14 3.11 15.37
CA SER A 162 -8.51 2.57 15.26
C SER A 162 -8.57 1.14 14.72
N THR A 163 -7.48 0.65 14.11
CA THR A 163 -7.42 -0.70 13.53
C THR A 163 -6.45 -1.61 14.28
N SER A 164 -6.76 -2.89 14.30
CA SER A 164 -5.88 -3.94 14.81
C SER A 164 -4.99 -4.54 13.73
N CYS A 165 -4.98 -4.01 12.50
CA CYS A 165 -4.36 -4.65 11.34
C CYS A 165 -3.63 -3.64 10.45
N VAL A 166 -2.33 -3.87 10.23
CA VAL A 166 -1.46 -3.04 9.39
C VAL A 166 -0.90 -3.88 8.25
N MET A 167 -1.20 -3.48 7.01
CA MET A 167 -0.66 -4.06 5.80
C MET A 167 0.54 -3.23 5.33
N VAL A 168 1.71 -3.85 5.32
CA VAL A 168 2.95 -3.30 4.80
C VAL A 168 3.06 -3.64 3.33
N VAL A 169 3.14 -2.64 2.44
CA VAL A 169 3.26 -2.87 0.99
C VAL A 169 4.68 -2.61 0.54
N PRO A 170 5.52 -3.64 0.37
CA PRO A 170 6.86 -3.48 -0.18
C PRO A 170 6.76 -3.19 -1.68
N ASN A 171 7.79 -2.59 -2.27
CA ASN A 171 7.87 -2.29 -3.69
C ASN A 171 9.26 -2.60 -4.25
N THR A 172 9.40 -2.59 -5.58
CA THR A 172 10.68 -2.86 -6.27
C THR A 172 11.63 -1.66 -6.33
N ARG A 173 11.15 -0.44 -6.05
CA ARG A 173 11.89 0.81 -6.23
C ARG A 173 12.77 1.15 -5.05
N CYS A 174 12.26 1.01 -3.83
CA CYS A 174 13.02 1.27 -2.61
C CYS A 174 12.40 0.59 -1.38
N SER A 175 13.20 0.52 -0.30
CA SER A 175 12.67 0.19 1.01
C SER A 175 11.70 1.27 1.47
N ILE A 176 10.48 0.86 1.89
CA ILE A 176 9.51 1.81 2.43
C ILE A 176 10.04 2.48 3.71
N TYR A 177 10.90 1.79 4.46
CA TYR A 177 11.49 2.32 5.70
C TYR A 177 12.59 3.35 5.47
N SER A 178 12.92 3.65 4.21
CA SER A 178 13.66 4.87 3.87
C SER A 178 12.81 6.15 4.03
N ARG A 179 11.50 6.00 4.22
CA ARG A 179 10.53 7.09 4.37
C ARG A 179 10.15 7.26 5.84
N ILE A 180 10.38 8.46 6.37
CA ILE A 180 10.15 8.76 7.79
C ILE A 180 8.72 8.45 8.25
N TRP A 181 7.71 8.72 7.42
CA TRP A 181 6.32 8.42 7.73
C TRP A 181 6.06 6.92 7.86
N CYS A 182 6.62 6.08 6.98
CA CYS A 182 6.48 4.62 7.08
C CYS A 182 7.14 4.06 8.34
N VAL A 183 8.26 4.64 8.77
CA VAL A 183 8.91 4.27 10.04
C VAL A 183 8.03 4.66 11.23
N TYR A 184 7.45 5.86 11.22
CA TYR A 184 6.56 6.32 12.27
C TYR A 184 5.27 5.47 12.33
N GLU A 185 4.69 5.12 11.19
CA GLU A 185 3.54 4.20 11.10
C GLU A 185 3.89 2.82 11.68
N ALA A 186 5.07 2.28 11.39
CA ALA A 186 5.52 1.03 11.98
C ALA A 186 5.69 1.11 13.50
N TYR A 187 6.23 2.23 14.01
CA TYR A 187 6.31 2.50 15.45
C TYR A 187 4.91 2.52 16.08
N LEU A 188 3.96 3.26 15.51
CA LEU A 188 2.58 3.32 16.01
C LEU A 188 1.88 1.95 15.98
N ALA A 189 2.18 1.12 14.98
CA ALA A 189 1.63 -0.23 14.88
C ALA A 189 2.12 -1.13 16.02
N VAL A 190 3.40 -1.01 16.39
CA VAL A 190 3.99 -1.72 17.54
C VAL A 190 3.36 -1.23 18.85
N GLU A 191 3.30 0.09 19.06
CA GLU A 191 2.71 0.67 20.27
C GLU A 191 1.23 0.31 20.45
N SER A 192 0.50 0.18 19.34
CA SER A 192 -0.93 -0.17 19.33
C SER A 192 -1.17 -1.69 19.36
N ASN A 193 -0.10 -2.51 19.43
CA ASN A 193 -0.17 -3.97 19.35
C ASN A 193 -0.97 -4.48 18.14
N SER A 194 -0.83 -3.80 16.99
CA SER A 194 -1.50 -4.17 15.76
C SER A 194 -0.85 -5.41 15.13
N LEU A 195 -1.66 -6.26 14.50
CA LEU A 195 -1.16 -7.31 13.62
C LEU A 195 -0.52 -6.68 12.38
N VAL A 196 0.79 -6.84 12.22
CA VAL A 196 1.52 -6.35 11.04
C VAL A 196 1.78 -7.52 10.09
N PHE A 197 1.43 -7.35 8.81
CA PHE A 197 1.70 -8.34 7.78
C PHE A 197 2.11 -7.68 6.46
N THR A 198 2.87 -8.40 5.65
CA THR A 198 3.41 -7.90 4.39
C THR A 198 2.53 -8.32 3.22
N ALA A 199 2.15 -7.36 2.37
CA ALA A 199 1.43 -7.64 1.14
C ALA A 199 2.32 -8.40 0.14
N ALA A 200 1.75 -9.40 -0.52
CA ALA A 200 2.40 -10.21 -1.53
C ALA A 200 1.75 -10.00 -2.91
N ARG A 201 2.51 -10.28 -3.97
CA ARG A 201 1.95 -10.42 -5.32
C ARG A 201 1.35 -11.81 -5.46
N ALA A 202 0.32 -11.93 -6.29
CA ALA A 202 -0.15 -13.24 -6.73
C ALA A 202 1.00 -13.98 -7.43
N VAL A 203 1.39 -15.14 -6.90
CA VAL A 203 2.37 -16.02 -7.56
C VAL A 203 1.62 -16.78 -8.64
N GLY A 204 2.00 -16.61 -9.90
CA GLY A 204 1.42 -17.38 -11.00
C GLY A 204 1.66 -18.87 -10.81
N VAL A 205 0.71 -19.72 -11.23
CA VAL A 205 0.83 -21.20 -11.12
C VAL A 205 2.15 -21.69 -11.74
N CYS A 206 2.66 -21.05 -12.81
CA CYS A 206 3.96 -21.36 -13.40
C CYS A 206 5.16 -21.15 -12.46
N ASP A 207 5.15 -20.12 -11.61
CA ASP A 207 6.26 -19.83 -10.69
C ASP A 207 6.35 -20.87 -9.56
N LEU A 208 5.20 -21.43 -9.15
CA LEU A 208 5.17 -22.56 -8.22
C LEU A 208 5.72 -23.84 -8.86
N CYS A 209 5.45 -24.08 -10.14
CA CYS A 209 6.03 -25.23 -10.85
C CYS A 209 7.55 -25.11 -10.99
N LEU A 210 8.08 -23.92 -11.33
CA LEU A 210 9.54 -23.72 -11.43
C LEU A 210 10.25 -23.85 -10.08
N ARG A 211 9.70 -23.29 -9.01
CA ARG A 211 10.31 -23.39 -7.67
C ARG A 211 10.07 -24.73 -6.97
N GLY A 212 9.00 -25.44 -7.31
CA GLY A 212 8.65 -26.74 -6.73
C GLY A 212 9.33 -27.95 -7.38
N LEU A 213 9.69 -27.87 -8.67
CA LEU A 213 10.27 -29.03 -9.40
C LEU A 213 11.81 -29.06 -9.43
N LEU A 214 12.48 -27.91 -9.27
CA LEU A 214 13.95 -27.84 -9.32
C LEU A 214 14.69 -28.51 -8.13
N PRO A 215 14.23 -28.42 -6.85
CA PRO A 215 14.97 -29.07 -5.77
C PRO A 215 14.73 -30.58 -5.69
N VAL A 216 13.60 -31.11 -6.19
CA VAL A 216 13.33 -32.56 -6.16
C VAL A 216 14.14 -33.31 -7.23
N ALA A 217 14.34 -32.71 -8.40
CA ALA A 217 15.15 -33.33 -9.46
C ALA A 217 16.65 -33.36 -9.13
N ALA A 218 17.18 -32.35 -8.42
CA ALA A 218 18.59 -32.29 -8.04
C ALA A 218 18.95 -33.31 -6.93
N SER A 219 18.04 -33.58 -6.00
CA SER A 219 18.27 -34.58 -4.94
C SER A 219 18.13 -36.02 -5.42
N ALA A 220 17.42 -36.27 -6.53
CA ALA A 220 17.35 -37.60 -7.13
C ALA A 220 18.56 -37.94 -8.03
N ALA A 221 19.26 -36.91 -8.56
CA ALA A 221 20.44 -37.10 -9.42
C ALA A 221 21.76 -37.25 -8.64
N LEU A 222 21.84 -36.71 -7.42
CA LEU A 222 22.99 -36.89 -6.51
C LEU A 222 22.67 -37.96 -5.47
N GLY A 223 22.59 -39.20 -5.96
CA GLY A 223 22.55 -40.38 -5.11
C GLY A 223 23.69 -40.37 -4.08
N VAL A 224 23.29 -40.42 -2.81
CA VAL A 224 23.86 -41.29 -1.77
C VAL A 224 25.36 -41.59 -1.90
N LEU A 225 26.19 -40.70 -1.36
CA LEU A 225 27.43 -41.09 -0.69
C LEU A 225 27.55 -40.26 0.58
N VAL A 226 26.89 -40.70 1.64
CA VAL A 226 27.18 -40.26 3.02
C VAL A 226 28.36 -41.11 3.50
N PRO A 227 29.58 -40.56 3.67
CA PRO A 227 30.63 -41.28 4.36
C PRO A 227 30.27 -41.35 5.85
N ARG A 228 30.32 -42.57 6.41
CA ARG A 228 30.22 -42.82 7.85
C ARG A 228 31.16 -41.88 8.60
N ARG A 229 30.61 -41.11 9.56
CA ARG A 229 31.39 -40.34 10.53
C ARG A 229 32.29 -41.29 11.32
N LEU A 230 33.60 -41.08 11.22
CA LEU A 230 34.54 -41.53 12.25
C LEU A 230 34.50 -40.51 13.37
N SER A 231 34.09 -40.97 14.54
CA SER A 231 34.12 -40.25 15.82
C SER A 231 35.57 -39.96 16.22
N THR A 232 35.92 -38.69 16.39
CA THR A 232 37.10 -38.28 17.15
C THR A 232 36.67 -37.77 18.54
N PRO A 233 37.46 -38.05 19.59
CA PRO A 233 37.12 -37.66 20.95
C PRO A 233 37.38 -36.18 21.19
N VAL A 234 36.53 -35.61 22.05
CA VAL A 234 36.63 -34.24 22.58
C VAL A 234 37.82 -34.16 23.52
N SER A 235 38.72 -33.21 23.29
CA SER A 235 39.71 -32.75 24.28
C SER A 235 39.29 -31.36 24.78
N ASP A 236 39.19 -31.26 26.10
CA ASP A 236 38.95 -30.04 26.88
C ASP A 236 40.10 -29.03 26.75
N GLU A 237 39.79 -27.79 26.38
CA GLU A 237 40.49 -26.52 26.66
C GLU A 237 39.77 -25.43 25.83
N ALA A 238 39.45 -24.23 26.28
CA ALA A 238 39.88 -23.47 27.43
C ALA A 238 38.80 -22.45 27.81
N ALA A 239 38.76 -22.14 29.11
CA ALA A 239 38.08 -20.99 29.66
C ALA A 239 38.77 -19.67 29.27
N ALA A 240 37.98 -18.58 29.36
CA ALA A 240 38.35 -17.22 29.76
C ALA A 240 38.03 -16.10 28.75
N ASN A 241 37.51 -15.01 29.35
CA ASN A 241 37.23 -13.67 28.82
C ASN A 241 35.91 -13.56 28.04
N ILE A 242 34.94 -12.75 28.48
CA ILE A 242 35.02 -11.28 28.54
C ILE A 242 34.03 -10.75 29.61
N ARG A 243 34.49 -9.74 30.38
CA ARG A 243 33.67 -8.84 31.21
C ARG A 243 33.10 -7.71 30.36
#